data_AF-A0A953TH49-F1
#
_entry.id   AF-A0A953TH49-F1
#
_cell.length_a   1.000
_cell.length_b   1.000
_cell.length_c   1.000
_cell.angle_alpha   90.00
_cell.angle_beta   90.00
_cell.angle_gamma   90.00
#
_symmetry.space_group_name_H-M   'P 1'
#
loop_
_entity.id
_entity.type
_entity.pdbx_description
1 polymer ?
#
loop_
_entity_poly.entity_id
_entity_poly.type
_entity_poly.pdbx_seq_one_letter_code
_entity_poly.pdbx_strand_id
1 'polypeptide(L)'
;MEDKEALTLFFERSNAMQTYWSYYITVVLGVLAFFGAGSPRSVTTAGLISVTFLGFARANYQGMTDVARQRVEVCKYLIKPEYNCSKLPCTIKSPLPITLNPPAVNAVKAFHIVVDVLTIGAIAFLTFFRIS
;
A
#
# COMPACT_ATOMS: atom_id res chain seq x y z
N MET A 1 25.41 -3.61 6.68
CA MET A 1 24.23 -3.36 7.55
C MET A 1 24.21 -4.51 8.52
N GLU A 2 24.19 -4.23 9.81
CA GLU A 2 24.04 -5.29 10.82
C GLU A 2 22.62 -5.87 10.73
N ASP A 3 22.42 -7.16 11.02
CA ASP A 3 21.09 -7.81 10.92
C ASP A 3 20.03 -7.08 11.75
N LYS A 4 20.43 -6.55 12.91
CA LYS A 4 19.58 -5.73 13.77
C LYS A 4 19.15 -4.44 13.08
N GLU A 5 20.05 -3.76 12.39
CA GLU A 5 19.75 -2.54 11.63
C GLU A 5 18.78 -2.84 10.47
N ALA A 6 19.03 -3.94 9.74
CA ALA A 6 18.17 -4.38 8.65
C ALA A 6 16.77 -4.75 9.14
N LEU A 7 16.66 -5.41 10.29
CA LEU A 7 15.38 -5.75 10.91
C LEU A 7 14.62 -4.50 11.38
N THR A 8 15.31 -3.55 12.02
CA THR A 8 14.73 -2.24 12.39
C THR A 8 14.22 -1.52 11.14
N LEU A 9 15.03 -1.45 10.08
CA LEU A 9 14.64 -0.82 8.83
C LEU A 9 13.40 -1.50 8.22
N PHE A 10 13.32 -2.84 8.25
CA PHE A 10 12.13 -3.57 7.78
C PHE A 10 10.87 -3.18 8.55
N PHE A 11 10.94 -3.07 9.88
CA PHE A 11 9.80 -2.65 10.70
C PHE A 11 9.42 -1.19 10.49
N GLU A 12 10.40 -0.29 10.34
CA GLU A 12 10.13 1.11 9.98
C GLU A 12 9.40 1.22 8.65
N ARG A 13 9.86 0.49 7.62
CA ARG A 13 9.18 0.47 6.32
C ARG A 13 7.79 -0.16 6.44
N SER A 14 7.61 -1.17 7.29
CA SER A 14 6.30 -1.78 7.54
C SER A 14 5.33 -0.80 8.23
N ASN A 15 5.81 -0.02 9.19
CA ASN A 15 5.03 1.06 9.82
C ASN A 15 4.68 2.16 8.81
N ALA A 16 5.64 2.60 8.00
CA ALA A 16 5.37 3.57 6.94
C ALA A 16 4.30 3.07 5.95
N MET A 17 4.36 1.79 5.57
CA MET A 17 3.34 1.16 4.73
C MET A 17 1.97 1.22 5.39
N GLN A 18 1.88 0.90 6.69
CA GLN A 18 0.64 0.97 7.45
C GLN A 18 0.09 2.39 7.51
N THR A 19 0.94 3.40 7.68
CA THR A 19 0.54 4.81 7.65
C THR A 19 -0.05 5.21 6.29
N TYR A 20 0.61 4.86 5.18
CA TYR A 20 0.07 5.14 3.84
C TYR A 20 -1.27 4.44 3.61
N TRP A 21 -1.40 3.18 4.05
CA TRP A 21 -2.65 2.43 4.00
C TRP A 21 -3.77 3.09 4.78
N SER A 22 -3.51 3.49 6.03
CA SER A 22 -4.51 4.15 6.88
C SER A 22 -5.00 5.44 6.23
N TYR A 23 -4.09 6.29 5.74
CA TYR A 23 -4.50 7.51 5.04
C TYR A 23 -5.33 7.20 3.79
N TYR A 24 -4.91 6.21 3.00
CA TYR A 24 -5.60 5.83 1.78
C TYR A 24 -7.04 5.38 2.06
N ILE A 25 -7.20 4.43 2.99
CA ILE A 25 -8.52 3.90 3.38
C ILE A 25 -9.40 5.01 3.95
N THR A 26 -8.88 5.85 4.84
CA THR A 26 -9.65 6.95 5.43
C THR A 26 -10.14 7.92 4.37
N VAL A 27 -9.30 8.31 3.41
CA VAL A 27 -9.70 9.21 2.33
C VAL A 27 -10.72 8.56 1.40
N VAL A 28 -10.50 7.30 0.98
CA VAL A 28 -11.46 6.55 0.14
C VAL A 28 -12.82 6.47 0.82
N LEU A 29 -12.87 6.02 2.07
CA LEU A 29 -14.13 5.90 2.81
C LEU A 29 -14.78 7.26 3.06
N GLY A 30 -14.00 8.30 3.34
CA GLY A 30 -14.50 9.66 3.51
C GLY A 30 -15.17 10.21 2.24
N VAL A 31 -14.54 9.98 1.07
CA VAL A 31 -15.09 10.36 -0.23
C VAL A 31 -16.39 9.58 -0.50
N LEU A 32 -16.39 8.26 -0.32
CA LEU A 32 -17.58 7.43 -0.55
C LEU A 32 -18.74 7.82 0.39
N ALA A 33 -18.46 8.05 1.67
CA ALA A 33 -19.45 8.51 2.63
C ALA A 33 -20.02 9.89 2.27
N PHE A 34 -19.16 10.81 1.81
CA PHE A 34 -19.58 12.15 1.40
C PHE A 34 -20.58 12.13 0.23
N PHE A 35 -20.32 11.30 -0.80
CA PHE A 35 -21.24 11.13 -1.93
C PHE A 35 -22.45 10.24 -1.61
N GLY A 36 -22.30 9.28 -0.70
CA GLY A 36 -23.39 8.41 -0.25
C GLY A 36 -24.42 9.11 0.64
N ALA A 37 -24.03 10.21 1.32
CA ALA A 37 -24.92 11.00 2.15
C ALA A 37 -26.16 11.49 1.36
N GLY A 38 -27.32 11.54 2.02
CA GLY A 38 -28.67 11.59 1.44
C GLY A 38 -28.97 12.65 0.35
N SER A 39 -28.20 13.73 0.26
CA SER A 39 -28.42 14.79 -0.72
C SER A 39 -27.62 14.57 -2.02
N PRO A 40 -28.25 14.76 -3.20
CA PRO A 40 -27.53 14.78 -4.47
C PRO A 40 -26.40 15.81 -4.46
N ARG A 41 -25.27 15.47 -5.08
CA ARG A 41 -24.11 16.37 -5.19
C ARG A 41 -24.06 16.97 -6.59
N SER A 42 -23.64 18.22 -6.69
CA SER A 42 -23.47 18.87 -7.99
C SER A 42 -22.32 18.23 -8.76
N VAL A 43 -22.43 18.23 -10.09
CA VAL A 43 -21.38 17.76 -11.00
C VAL A 43 -20.06 18.50 -10.77
N THR A 44 -20.12 19.80 -10.46
CA THR A 44 -18.94 20.60 -10.13
C THR A 44 -18.22 20.07 -8.89
N THR A 45 -18.95 19.75 -7.83
CA THR A 45 -18.36 19.16 -6.61
C THR A 45 -17.78 17.78 -6.89
N ALA A 46 -18.46 16.96 -7.70
CA ALA A 46 -17.96 15.66 -8.14
C ALA A 46 -16.62 15.78 -8.91
N GLY A 47 -16.53 16.72 -9.85
CA GLY A 47 -15.30 16.98 -10.59
C GLY A 47 -14.15 17.44 -9.69
N LEU A 48 -14.40 18.41 -8.81
CA LEU A 48 -13.37 18.93 -7.91
C LEU A 48 -12.83 17.86 -6.95
N ILE A 49 -13.72 17.07 -6.35
CA ILE A 49 -13.31 15.99 -5.45
C ILE A 49 -12.60 14.89 -6.22
N SER A 50 -13.04 14.55 -7.43
CA SER A 50 -12.36 13.54 -8.27
C SER A 50 -10.92 13.95 -8.60
N VAL A 51 -10.70 15.20 -9.02
CA VAL A 51 -9.34 15.71 -9.32
C VAL A 51 -8.48 15.72 -8.06
N THR A 52 -9.03 16.17 -6.93
CA THR A 52 -8.32 16.23 -5.65
C THR A 52 -7.96 14.82 -5.16
N PHE A 53 -8.91 13.88 -5.25
CA PHE A 53 -8.70 12.47 -4.92
C PHE A 53 -7.62 11.86 -5.80
N LEU A 54 -7.64 12.06 -7.12
CA LEU A 54 -6.61 11.53 -8.02
C LEU A 54 -5.22 12.10 -7.73
N GLY A 55 -5.14 13.38 -7.37
CA GLY A 55 -3.88 14.01 -6.92
C GLY A 55 -3.32 13.34 -5.66
N PHE A 56 -4.18 13.16 -4.65
CA PHE A 56 -3.83 12.41 -3.43
C PHE A 56 -3.44 10.96 -3.72
N ALA A 57 -4.28 10.25 -4.49
CA ALA A 57 -4.12 8.84 -4.81
C ALA A 57 -2.80 8.59 -5.55
N ARG A 58 -2.42 9.46 -6.49
CA ARG A 58 -1.12 9.41 -7.17
C ARG A 58 0.05 9.52 -6.18
N ALA A 59 0.04 10.50 -5.29
CA ALA A 59 1.12 10.70 -4.33
C ALA A 59 1.21 9.53 -3.33
N ASN A 60 0.06 9.06 -2.86
CA ASN A 60 -0.04 7.90 -1.96
C ASN A 60 0.43 6.61 -2.65
N TYR A 61 0.03 6.36 -3.91
CA TYR A 61 0.47 5.23 -4.73
C TYR A 61 2.00 5.17 -4.89
N GLN A 62 2.62 6.33 -5.16
CA GLN A 62 4.08 6.43 -5.27
C GLN A 62 4.74 6.05 -3.93
N GLY A 63 4.30 6.65 -2.82
CA GLY A 63 4.83 6.36 -1.49
C GLY A 63 4.69 4.88 -1.10
N MET A 64 3.51 4.29 -1.31
CA MET A 64 3.28 2.87 -1.05
C MET A 64 4.13 1.96 -1.93
N THR A 65 4.30 2.30 -3.20
CA THR A 65 5.15 1.54 -4.13
C THR A 65 6.60 1.55 -3.67
N ASP A 66 7.13 2.70 -3.28
CA ASP A 66 8.53 2.83 -2.88
C ASP A 66 8.81 2.11 -1.56
N VAL A 67 7.92 2.27 -0.58
CA VAL A 67 8.02 1.53 0.69
C VAL A 67 7.86 0.03 0.47
N ALA A 68 6.96 -0.43 -0.41
CA ALA A 68 6.83 -1.84 -0.74
C ALA A 68 8.10 -2.41 -1.37
N ARG A 69 8.73 -1.68 -2.30
CA ARG A 69 10.04 -2.07 -2.88
C ARG A 69 11.11 -2.18 -1.81
N GLN A 70 11.23 -1.16 -0.95
CA GLN A 70 12.20 -1.16 0.15
C GLN A 70 12.01 -2.36 1.08
N ARG A 71 10.76 -2.67 1.47
CA ARG A 71 10.45 -3.84 2.31
C ARG A 71 10.87 -5.16 1.66
N VAL A 72 10.61 -5.32 0.37
CA VAL A 72 11.01 -6.52 -0.38
C VAL A 72 12.53 -6.66 -0.42
N GLU A 73 13.27 -5.58 -0.71
CA GLU A 73 14.74 -5.65 -0.77
C GLU A 73 15.38 -5.90 0.60
N VAL A 74 14.87 -5.27 1.66
CA VAL A 74 15.33 -5.52 3.03
C VAL A 74 14.99 -6.96 3.44
N CYS A 75 13.79 -7.44 3.13
CA CYS A 75 13.40 -8.83 3.39
C CYS A 75 14.33 -9.81 2.67
N LYS A 76 14.63 -9.57 1.39
CA LYS A 76 15.58 -10.39 0.62
C LYS A 76 16.95 -10.45 1.27
N TYR A 77 17.43 -9.34 1.86
CA TYR A 77 18.67 -9.31 2.63
C TYR A 77 18.57 -10.17 3.90
N LEU A 78 17.49 -10.01 4.66
CA LEU A 78 17.26 -10.70 5.94
C LEU A 78 17.04 -12.21 5.82
N ILE A 79 16.54 -12.70 4.68
CA ILE A 79 16.27 -14.13 4.46
C ILE A 79 17.35 -14.84 3.64
N LYS A 80 18.47 -14.15 3.31
CA LYS A 80 19.54 -14.81 2.54
C LYS A 80 20.07 -16.00 3.34
N PRO A 81 20.15 -17.19 2.74
CA PRO A 81 20.76 -18.33 3.40
C PRO A 81 22.24 -18.04 3.60
N GLU A 82 22.69 -18.06 4.85
CA GLU A 82 24.10 -18.03 5.17
C GLU A 82 24.63 -19.46 5.22
N TYR A 83 25.74 -19.71 4.52
CA TYR A 83 26.39 -21.01 4.52
C TYR A 83 27.54 -20.99 5.50
N ASN A 84 27.42 -21.75 6.59
CA ASN A 84 28.55 -22.02 7.46
C ASN A 84 29.26 -23.28 6.96
N CYS A 85 30.38 -23.08 6.26
CA CYS A 85 31.22 -24.15 5.72
C CYS A 85 32.45 -24.45 6.59
N SER A 86 32.45 -24.03 7.86
CA SER A 86 33.56 -24.31 8.79
C SER A 86 33.78 -25.81 9.04
N LYS A 87 32.77 -26.65 8.78
CA LYS A 87 32.85 -28.12 8.72
C LYS A 87 31.90 -28.63 7.61
N LEU A 88 32.28 -29.72 6.94
CA LEU A 88 31.43 -30.37 5.94
C LEU A 88 30.49 -31.40 6.61
N PRO A 89 29.24 -31.55 6.14
CA PRO A 89 28.59 -30.74 5.11
C PRO A 89 28.26 -29.32 5.62
N CYS A 90 28.29 -28.33 4.73
CA CYS A 90 27.97 -26.94 5.09
C CYS A 90 26.56 -26.87 5.70
N THR A 91 26.41 -26.12 6.79
CA THR A 91 25.10 -25.89 7.43
C THR A 91 24.49 -24.60 6.90
N ILE A 92 23.21 -24.65 6.52
CA ILE A 92 22.45 -23.47 6.11
C ILE A 92 21.85 -22.85 7.38
N LYS A 93 22.18 -21.59 7.63
CA LYS A 93 21.55 -20.79 8.68
C LYS A 93 20.71 -19.71 7.99
N SER A 94 19.38 -19.82 8.08
CA SER A 94 18.52 -18.66 7.79
C SER A 94 18.46 -17.84 9.09
N PRO A 95 18.96 -16.60 9.12
CA PRO A 95 19.06 -15.83 10.36
C PRO A 95 17.70 -15.44 10.93
N LEU A 96 16.63 -15.44 10.12
CA LEU A 96 15.28 -15.04 10.53
C LEU A 96 14.19 -16.00 10.03
N PRO A 97 13.07 -16.11 10.77
CA PRO A 97 11.96 -16.99 10.41
C PRO A 97 11.28 -16.56 9.11
N ILE A 98 10.77 -17.55 8.36
CA ILE A 98 10.02 -17.43 7.09
C ILE A 98 8.75 -16.54 7.21
N THR A 99 8.43 -16.04 8.40
CA THR A 99 7.27 -15.17 8.66
C THR A 99 7.41 -13.78 8.06
N LEU A 100 8.62 -13.35 7.66
CA LEU A 100 8.83 -12.13 6.88
C LEU A 100 8.44 -12.37 5.41
N ASN A 101 7.20 -12.05 5.07
CA ASN A 101 6.68 -12.17 3.70
C ASN A 101 5.91 -10.91 3.30
N PRO A 102 6.61 -9.82 2.91
CA PRO A 102 5.94 -8.60 2.46
C PRO A 102 5.15 -8.86 1.16
N PRO A 103 3.98 -8.24 0.98
CA PRO A 103 3.23 -8.36 -0.28
C PRO A 103 4.06 -7.95 -1.48
N ALA A 104 3.86 -8.64 -2.61
CA ALA A 104 4.51 -8.28 -3.86
C ALA A 104 4.17 -6.83 -4.26
N VAL A 105 5.16 -6.08 -4.75
CA VAL A 105 5.00 -4.68 -5.18
C VAL A 105 3.87 -4.54 -6.20
N ASN A 106 3.76 -5.49 -7.14
CA ASN A 106 2.71 -5.48 -8.15
C ASN A 106 1.31 -5.72 -7.56
N ALA A 107 1.20 -6.52 -6.50
CA ALA A 107 -0.07 -6.73 -5.81
C ALA A 107 -0.53 -5.45 -5.10
N VAL A 108 0.39 -4.74 -4.43
CA VAL A 108 0.11 -3.43 -3.83
C VAL A 108 -0.39 -2.44 -4.87
N LYS A 109 0.31 -2.35 -6.01
CA LYS A 109 -0.06 -1.46 -7.11
C LYS A 109 -1.43 -1.80 -7.69
N ALA A 110 -1.67 -3.08 -7.97
CA ALA A 110 -2.92 -3.55 -8.56
C ALA A 110 -4.10 -3.26 -7.64
N PHE A 111 -3.97 -3.56 -6.35
CA PHE A 111 -5.01 -3.24 -5.38
C PHE A 111 -5.32 -1.74 -5.37
N HIS A 112 -4.28 -0.91 -5.29
CA HIS A 112 -4.43 0.54 -5.21
C HIS A 112 -5.16 1.10 -6.45
N ILE A 113 -4.73 0.71 -7.65
CA ILE A 113 -5.38 1.13 -8.91
C ILE A 113 -6.84 0.64 -8.97
N VAL A 114 -7.11 -0.60 -8.57
CA VAL A 114 -8.49 -1.13 -8.56
C VAL A 114 -9.38 -0.31 -7.64
N VAL A 115 -8.92 0.01 -6.43
CA VAL A 115 -9.71 0.83 -5.49
C VAL A 115 -9.87 2.27 -5.98
N ASP A 116 -8.86 2.85 -6.63
CA ASP A 116 -8.98 4.17 -7.25
C ASP A 116 -10.07 4.19 -8.34
N VAL A 117 -10.06 3.20 -9.24
CA VAL A 117 -11.07 3.05 -10.30
C VAL A 117 -12.45 2.86 -9.71
N LEU A 118 -12.59 2.02 -8.68
CA LEU A 118 -13.87 1.81 -7.99
C LEU A 118 -14.34 3.09 -7.29
N THR A 119 -13.44 3.86 -6.70
CA THR A 119 -13.78 5.12 -6.02
C THR A 119 -14.29 6.15 -7.01
N ILE A 120 -13.58 6.36 -8.13
CA ILE A 120 -14.04 7.27 -9.19
C ILE A 120 -15.35 6.79 -9.82
N GLY A 121 -15.47 5.48 -10.07
CA GLY A 121 -16.71 4.88 -10.57
C GLY A 121 -17.89 5.11 -9.62
N ALA A 122 -17.67 4.99 -8.31
CA ALA A 122 -18.69 5.26 -7.31
C ALA A 122 -19.09 6.74 -7.25
N ILE A 123 -18.13 7.67 -7.33
CA ILE A 123 -18.43 9.11 -7.42
C ILE A 123 -19.32 9.39 -8.63
N ALA A 124 -18.95 8.87 -9.80
CA ALA A 124 -19.73 9.03 -11.02
C ALA A 124 -21.13 8.42 -10.88
N PHE A 125 -21.23 7.20 -10.37
CA PHE A 125 -22.52 6.53 -10.14
C PHE A 125 -23.45 7.33 -9.23
N LEU A 126 -22.94 7.75 -8.07
CA LEU A 126 -23.70 8.49 -7.07
C LEU A 126 -24.04 9.93 -7.50
N THR A 127 -23.32 10.48 -8.48
CA THR A 127 -23.59 11.82 -9.02
C THR A 127 -24.61 11.79 -10.15
N PHE A 128 -24.50 10.84 -11.09
CA PHE A 128 -25.29 10.85 -12.33
C PHE A 128 -26.45 9.86 -12.36
N PHE A 129 -26.36 8.77 -11.60
CA PHE A 129 -27.31 7.64 -11.69
C PHE A 129 -28.05 7.38 -10.39
N ARG A 130 -27.92 8.28 -9.40
CA ARG A 130 -28.67 8.19 -8.15
C ARG A 130 -30.16 8.39 -8.44
N ILE A 131 -30.90 7.29 -8.44
CA ILE A 131 -32.35 7.30 -8.54
C ILE A 131 -32.87 7.92 -7.24
N SER A 132 -33.56 9.05 -7.37
CA SER A 132 -34.20 9.80 -6.27
C SER A 132 -35.61 9.30 -6.06
#